data_AF-A0A937AVS6-F1
#
_entry.id   AF-A0A937AVS6-F1
#
_cell.length_a   1.000
_cell.length_b   1.000
_cell.length_c   1.000
_cell.angle_alpha   90.00
_cell.angle_beta   90.00
_cell.angle_gamma   90.00
#
_symmetry.space_group_name_H-M   'P 1'
#
loop_
_entity.id
_entity.type
_entity.pdbx_description
1 polymer ?
#
loop_
_entity_poly.entity_id
_entity_poly.type
_entity_poly.pdbx_seq_one_letter_code
_entity_poly.pdbx_strand_id
1 'polypeptide(L)' 'RVPSGGGGFGYDPLFLVSPGHERTSAELSASEKHALSHRGKAARAMAARLVELLGWME' A
#
# COMPACT_ATOMS: atom_id res chain seq x y z
N ARG A 1 22.97 8.83 6.05
CA ARG A 1 22.76 8.23 4.70
C ARG A 1 21.25 8.12 4.54
N VAL A 2 20.61 8.51 3.43
CA VAL A 2 19.15 8.35 3.32
C VAL A 2 18.83 6.93 2.84
N PRO A 3 18.47 6.06 3.79
CA PRO A 3 17.23 5.28 3.67
C PRO A 3 16.41 5.51 4.94
N SER A 4 15.09 5.75 4.86
CA SER A 4 14.31 5.92 6.09
C SER A 4 13.35 4.76 6.32
N GLY A 5 13.20 4.35 7.59
CA GLY A 5 12.34 3.26 8.04
C GLY A 5 13.01 1.88 8.09
N GLY A 6 12.62 1.07 9.09
CA GLY A 6 13.11 -0.31 9.29
C GLY A 6 12.12 -1.40 8.84
N GLY A 7 10.95 -1.00 8.37
CA GLY A 7 9.90 -1.91 7.92
C GLY A 7 9.94 -2.16 6.41
N GLY A 8 9.16 -3.13 5.95
CA GLY A 8 9.01 -3.39 4.52
C GLY A 8 10.17 -4.17 3.90
N PHE A 9 10.38 -3.99 2.60
CA PHE A 9 11.37 -4.69 1.79
C PHE A 9 11.74 -3.88 0.54
N GLY A 10 12.87 -4.24 -0.09
CA GLY A 10 13.30 -3.66 -1.37
C GLY A 10 13.45 -2.14 -1.30
N TYR A 11 12.71 -1.42 -2.14
CA TYR A 11 12.84 0.03 -2.29
C TYR A 11 12.01 0.84 -1.30
N ASP A 12 11.26 0.22 -0.39
CA ASP A 12 10.40 0.93 0.56
C ASP A 12 11.08 2.11 1.30
N PRO A 13 12.37 2.03 1.70
CA PRO A 13 13.07 3.15 2.33
C PRO A 13 13.39 4.34 1.42
N LEU A 14 13.06 4.25 0.13
CA LEU A 14 13.26 5.29 -0.89
C LEU A 14 11.93 5.86 -1.40
N PHE A 15 10.81 5.17 -1.17
CA PHE A 15 9.51 5.57 -1.69
C PHE A 15 8.75 6.44 -0.68
N LEU A 16 8.58 7.72 -0.98
CA LEU A 16 7.73 8.61 -0.20
C LEU A 16 6.26 8.19 -0.30
N VAL A 17 5.52 8.27 0.81
CA VAL A 17 4.12 7.85 0.91
C VAL A 17 3.22 8.61 -0.07
N SER A 18 3.52 9.90 -0.28
CA SER A 18 2.88 10.75 -1.27
C SER A 18 3.75 11.99 -1.54
N PRO A 19 3.53 12.71 -2.65
CA PRO A 19 4.25 13.95 -2.92
C PRO A 19 4.09 14.95 -1.76
N GLY A 20 5.19 15.54 -1.33
CA GLY A 20 5.21 16.52 -0.22
C GLY A 20 5.18 15.92 1.19
N HIS A 21 5.19 14.59 1.34
CA HIS A 21 5.39 13.94 2.64
C HIS A 21 6.87 13.61 2.86
N GLU A 22 7.31 13.65 4.11
CA GLU A 22 8.69 13.29 4.49
C GLU A 22 8.86 11.81 4.87
N ARG A 23 7.75 11.09 5.10
CA ARG A 23 7.75 9.67 5.44
C ARG A 23 7.92 8.80 4.19
N THR A 24 8.77 7.80 4.28
CA THR A 24 8.85 6.71 3.29
C THR A 24 7.95 5.54 3.65
N SER A 25 7.75 4.62 2.70
CA SER A 25 6.94 3.44 2.89
C SER A 25 7.51 2.49 3.94
N ALA A 26 8.81 2.52 4.21
CA ALA A 26 9.43 1.70 5.24
C ALA A 26 9.25 2.29 6.66
N GLU A 27 8.81 3.54 6.77
CA GLU A 27 8.46 4.21 8.03
C GLU A 27 6.98 4.05 8.40
N LEU A 28 6.20 3.44 7.52
CA LEU A 28 4.84 3.04 7.84
C LEU A 28 4.85 1.76 8.68
N SER A 29 3.99 1.71 9.69
CA SER A 29 3.60 0.44 10.30
C SER A 29 2.96 -0.47 9.24
N ALA A 30 2.95 -1.78 9.51
CA ALA A 30 2.34 -2.74 8.59
C ALA A 30 0.87 -2.42 8.28
N SER A 31 0.11 -1.97 9.29
CA SER A 31 -1.30 -1.57 9.13
C SER A 31 -1.46 -0.32 8.26
N GLU A 32 -0.67 0.74 8.50
CA GLU A 32 -0.67 1.94 7.65
C GLU A 32 -0.32 1.57 6.20
N LYS A 33 0.72 0.75 6.01
CA LYS A 33 1.14 0.31 4.68
C LYS A 33 0.06 -0.51 3.98
N HIS A 34 -0.64 -1.41 4.68
CA HIS A 34 -1.76 -2.16 4.12
C HIS A 34 -2.92 -1.24 3.70
N ALA A 35 -3.23 -0.21 4.50
CA ALA A 35 -4.28 0.75 4.18
C ALA A 35 -3.94 1.59 2.95
N LEU A 36 -2.70 2.09 2.87
CA LEU A 36 -2.27 3.10 1.89
C LEU A 36 -1.65 2.53 0.60
N SER A 37 -1.10 1.31 0.64
CA SER A 37 -0.30 0.78 -0.47
C SER A 37 -1.09 0.65 -1.79
N HIS A 38 -0.37 0.80 -2.90
CA HIS A 38 -0.89 0.55 -4.25
C HIS A 38 -1.44 -0.88 -4.40
N ARG A 39 -0.79 -1.88 -3.77
CA ARG A 39 -1.28 -3.26 -3.73
C ARG A 39 -2.63 -3.36 -3.04
N GLY A 40 -2.80 -2.73 -1.88
CA GLY A 40 -4.07 -2.68 -1.18
C GLY A 40 -5.18 -2.03 -2.01
N LYS A 41 -4.88 -0.91 -2.69
CA LYS A 41 -5.82 -0.24 -3.61
C LYS A 41 -6.22 -1.16 -4.78
N ALA A 42 -5.26 -1.79 -5.43
CA ALA A 42 -5.49 -2.70 -6.54
C ALA A 42 -6.30 -3.94 -6.10
N ALA A 43 -5.96 -4.54 -4.96
CA ALA A 43 -6.67 -5.70 -4.43
C ALA A 43 -8.13 -5.39 -4.11
N ARG A 44 -8.43 -4.20 -3.53
CA ARG A 44 -9.82 -3.77 -3.30
C ARG A 44 -10.59 -3.55 -4.60
N ALA A 45 -9.96 -2.93 -5.60
CA ALA A 45 -10.57 -2.77 -6.92
C ALA A 45 -10.84 -4.12 -7.58
N MET A 46 -9.88 -5.05 -7.51
CA MET A 46 -10.03 -6.42 -8.01
C MET A 46 -11.15 -7.15 -7.28
N ALA A 47 -11.23 -7.07 -5.96
CA ALA A 47 -12.27 -7.71 -5.17
C ALA A 47 -13.67 -7.24 -5.59
N ALA A 48 -13.86 -5.94 -5.80
CA ALA A 48 -15.13 -5.40 -6.29
C ALA A 48 -15.51 -5.98 -7.67
N ARG A 49 -14.54 -6.10 -8.59
CA ARG A 49 -14.77 -6.72 -9.90
C ARG A 49 -15.07 -8.21 -9.81
N LEU A 50 -14.42 -8.94 -8.90
CA LEU A 50 -14.68 -10.37 -8.70
C LEU A 50 -16.08 -10.61 -8.16
N VAL A 51 -16.52 -9.81 -7.18
CA VAL A 51 -17.87 -9.87 -6.63
C VAL A 51 -18.92 -9.66 -7.74
N GLU A 52 -18.72 -8.67 -8.60
CA GLU A 52 -19.58 -8.39 -9.77
C GLU A 52 -19.60 -9.57 -10.75
N LEU A 53 -18.42 -10.11 -11.11
CA LEU A 53 -18.31 -11.20 -12.09
C LEU A 53 -18.85 -12.54 -11.59
N LEU A 54 -18.74 -12.80 -10.29
CA LEU A 54 -19.15 -14.07 -9.68
C LEU A 54 -20.60 -14.05 -9.18
N GLY A 55 -21.29 -12.91 -9.28
CA GLY A 55 -22.68 -12.77 -8.82
C GLY A 55 -22.82 -12.89 -7.31
N TRP A 56 -21.79 -12.51 -6.54
CA TRP A 56 -21.79 -12.60 -5.07
C TRP A 56 -22.50 -11.43 -4.37
N MET A 57 -23.24 -10.62 -5.12
CA MET A 57 -24.16 -9.61 -4.59
C MET A 57 -25.58 -10.11 -4.80
N GLU A 58 -26.13 -10.77 -3.79
CA GLU A 58 -27.58 -10.88 -3.55
C GLU A 58 -27.97 -9.97 -2.39
#